data_AF-A0A972NGE2-F1
#
_entry.id   AF-A0A972NGE2-F1
#
_cell.length_a   1.000
_cell.length_b   1.000
_cell.length_c   1.000
_cell.angle_alpha   90.00
_cell.angle_beta   90.00
_cell.angle_gamma   90.00
#
_symmetry.space_group_name_H-M   'P 1'
#
loop_
_entity.id
_entity.type
_entity.pdbx_description
1 polymer ?
#
loop_
_entity_poly.entity_id
_entity_poly.type
_entity_poly.pdbx_seq_one_letter_code
_entity_poly.pdbx_strand_id
1 'polypeptide(L)' 'MQEKDCIFCKIVRGELPSEKVYEDELVYAFKDINPVA' A
#
# COMPACT_ATOMS: atom_id res chain seq x y z
N MET A 1 4.25 -13.05 11.67
CA MET A 1 4.28 -12.00 10.64
C MET A 1 5.22 -10.92 11.15
N GLN A 2 6.40 -10.75 10.56
CA GLN A 2 7.42 -9.83 11.07
C GLN A 2 7.06 -8.42 10.58
N GLU A 3 6.30 -7.67 11.38
CA GLU A 3 5.72 -6.36 11.03
C GLU A 3 6.72 -5.30 10.55
N LYS A 4 8.01 -5.45 10.92
CA LYS A 4 9.02 -4.40 10.70
C LYS A 4 9.45 -4.23 9.23
N ASP A 5 9.31 -5.28 8.41
CA ASP A 5 9.79 -5.28 7.01
C ASP A 5 8.66 -5.34 5.97
N CYS A 6 7.42 -5.15 6.40
CA CYS A 6 6.27 -5.14 5.50
C CYS A 6 6.18 -3.82 4.71
N ILE A 7 6.56 -3.86 3.43
CA ILE A 7 6.51 -2.68 2.53
C ILE A 7 5.09 -2.14 2.40
N PHE A 8 4.09 -3.01 2.23
CA PHE A 8 2.68 -2.60 2.14
C PHE A 8 2.18 -1.94 3.42
N CYS A 9 2.66 -2.37 4.58
CA CYS A 9 2.29 -1.77 5.86
C CYS A 9 2.82 -0.34 5.98
N LYS A 10 4.03 -0.07 5.46
CA LYS A 10 4.59 1.28 5.38
C LYS A 10 3.81 2.18 4.41
N ILE A 11 3.30 1.60 3.31
CA ILE A 11 2.42 2.32 2.37
C ILE A 11 1.12 2.71 3.06
N VAL A 12 0.44 1.77 3.73
CA VAL A 12 -0.82 2.03 4.46
C VAL A 12 -0.61 3.06 5.59
N ARG A 13 0.54 3.05 6.26
CA ARG A 13 0.90 4.07 7.28
C ARG A 13 1.30 5.43 6.71
N GLY A 14 1.45 5.56 5.39
CA GLY A 14 1.91 6.79 4.75
C GLY A 14 3.41 7.07 4.91
N GLU A 15 4.21 6.08 5.32
CA GLU A 15 5.67 6.19 5.40
C GLU A 15 6.33 6.08 4.00
N LEU A 16 5.65 5.41 3.06
CA LEU A 16 6.07 5.28 1.66
C LEU A 16 5.02 5.90 0.73
N PRO A 17 5.45 6.57 -0.36
CA PRO A 17 4.52 7.14 -1.33
C PRO A 17 3.81 6.04 -2.12
N SER A 18 2.50 6.22 -2.36
CA SER A 18 1.72 5.40 -3.29
C SER A 18 0.58 6.22 -3.91
N GLU A 19 0.12 5.84 -5.09
CA GLU A 19 -1.04 6.47 -5.72
C GLU A 19 -2.32 5.75 -5.27
N LYS A 20 -2.90 6.22 -4.16
CA LYS A 20 -4.14 5.69 -3.60
C LYS A 20 -5.32 5.91 -4.54
N VAL A 21 -6.03 4.84 -4.87
CA VAL A 21 -7.25 4.88 -5.70
C VAL A 21 -8.53 4.69 -4.89
N TYR A 22 -8.45 3.95 -3.79
CA TYR A 22 -9.59 3.70 -2.91
C TYR A 22 -9.10 3.34 -1.50
N GLU A 23 -9.86 3.73 -0.48
CA GLU A 23 -9.60 3.37 0.91
C GLU A 23 -10.90 3.36 1.71
N ASP A 24 -11.08 2.33 2.52
CA ASP A 24 -12.12 2.21 3.53
C ASP A 24 -11.55 1.60 4.83
N GLU A 25 -12.43 1.25 5.78
CA GLU A 25 -12.04 0.74 7.10
C GLU A 25 -11.26 -0.59 7.04
N LEU A 26 -11.39 -1.36 5.97
CA LEU A 26 -10.83 -2.70 5.85
C LEU A 26 -9.85 -2.84 4.68
N VAL A 27 -9.90 -1.96 3.69
CA VAL A 27 -9.19 -2.10 2.42
C VAL A 27 -8.49 -0.81 2.03
N TYR A 28 -7.25 -0.95 1.57
CA TYR A 28 -6.47 0.12 0.95
C TYR A 28 -6.01 -0.32 -0.44
N ALA A 29 -6.44 0.38 -1.48
CA ALA A 29 -6.10 0.09 -2.87
C ALA A 29 -5.28 1.24 -3.48
N PHE A 30 -4.17 0.89 -4.12
CA PHE A 30 -3.25 1.81 -4.77
C PHE A 30 -2.78 1.24 -6.10
N LYS A 31 -2.30 2.10 -7.01
CA LYS A 31 -1.77 1.64 -8.29
C LYS A 31 -0.45 0.90 -8.09
N ASP A 32 -0.30 -0.21 -8.80
CA ASP A 32 1.00 -0.87 -8.94
C ASP A 32 1.97 0.06 -9.69
N ILE A 33 3.21 0.12 -9.22
CA ILE A 33 4.26 0.90 -9.85
C ILE A 33 4.78 0.25 -11.14
N ASN A 34 4.67 -1.07 -11.26
CA ASN A 34 5.06 -1.85 -12.43
C ASN A 34 3.86 -2.66 -12.95
N PRO A 35 2.85 -2.00 -13.55
CA PRO A 35 1.68 -2.69 -14.07
C PRO A 35 2.09 -3.67 -15.18
N VAL A 36 1.63 -4.91 -15.07
CA VAL A 36 1.67 -5.90 -16.15
C VAL A 36 0.24 -6.10 -16.66
N ALA A 37 0.03 -5.87 -17.94
CA ALA A 37 -1.27 -5.94 -18.62
C ALA A 37 -1.32 -7.13 -19.58
#